data_AF-A0A416GCQ8-F1
#
_entry.id   AF-A0A416GCQ8-F1
#
_cell.length_a   1.000
_cell.length_b   1.000
_cell.length_c   1.000
_cell.angle_alpha   90.00
_cell.angle_beta   90.00
_cell.angle_gamma   90.00
#
_symmetry.space_group_name_H-M   'P 1'
#
loop_
_entity.id
_entity.type
_entity.pdbx_description
1 polymer ?
#
loop_
_entity_poly.entity_id
_entity_poly.type
_entity_poly.pdbx_seq_one_letter_code
_entity_poly.pdbx_strand_id
1 'polypeptide(L)'
;QNDIHFMKKNIYFSETQNGKDVKYKIVDIKSLEVDNALQDGKKRIFILIDDDPKFPFLATEVFKGKHVTGYMEPFAFDNSTHSRSFTGIWTNITVYLDCRAYHYMVDSGKHVYYWMLFEDKKINSKREKYSQKKLLKKIKDKFKDYPAVAEEVEKRGLTAEQIHEDPTILLEILDKSLQ
;
A
#
# COMPACT_ATOMS: atom_id res chain seq x y z
N GLN A 1 -7.52 -20.88 -3.29
CA GLN A 1 -7.73 -19.48 -2.88
C GLN A 1 -6.85 -19.32 -1.66
N ASN A 2 -5.84 -18.43 -1.75
CA ASN A 2 -4.74 -18.37 -0.79
C ASN A 2 -4.92 -17.12 0.07
N ASP A 3 -5.01 -17.31 1.39
CA ASP A 3 -5.17 -16.24 2.37
C ASP A 3 -3.83 -16.00 3.08
N ILE A 4 -3.36 -14.75 3.05
CA ILE A 4 -2.11 -14.22 3.66
C ILE A 4 -2.46 -13.40 4.89
N HIS A 5 -1.60 -13.28 5.88
CA HIS A 5 -1.97 -12.59 7.12
C HIS A 5 -0.79 -11.77 7.64
N PHE A 6 -0.65 -10.50 7.22
CA PHE A 6 0.39 -9.54 7.64
C PHE A 6 0.37 -9.02 9.11
N MET A 7 1.07 -9.68 10.01
CA MET A 7 1.26 -9.27 11.41
C MET A 7 2.59 -8.55 11.65
N LYS A 8 2.80 -7.36 11.07
CA LYS A 8 4.01 -6.50 11.21
C LYS A 8 5.35 -7.21 11.01
N LYS A 9 5.77 -8.05 11.98
CA LYS A 9 6.98 -8.89 11.95
C LYS A 9 6.76 -10.30 11.41
N ASN A 10 5.52 -10.77 11.35
CA ASN A 10 5.17 -12.12 10.92
C ASN A 10 4.10 -12.08 9.84
N ILE A 11 4.05 -13.09 8.99
CA ILE A 11 2.91 -13.39 8.14
C ILE A 11 2.35 -14.75 8.57
N TYR A 12 1.04 -14.87 8.71
CA TYR A 12 0.41 -16.18 8.73
C TYR A 12 -0.01 -16.53 7.30
N PHE A 13 0.18 -17.78 6.89
CA PHE A 13 -0.20 -18.23 5.56
C PHE A 13 -0.84 -19.60 5.70
N SER A 14 -2.06 -19.74 5.18
CA SER A 14 -2.70 -21.04 5.10
C SER A 14 -2.41 -21.65 3.73
N GLU A 15 -1.53 -22.64 3.69
CA GLU A 15 -1.21 -23.40 2.46
C GLU A 15 -2.36 -24.29 1.99
N THR A 16 -3.40 -24.46 2.81
CA THR A 16 -4.55 -25.31 2.53
C THR A 16 -5.87 -24.62 2.89
N GLN A 17 -6.97 -24.96 2.21
CA GLN A 17 -8.33 -24.48 2.56
C GLN A 17 -8.81 -24.95 3.95
N ASN A 18 -8.03 -25.82 4.62
CA ASN A 18 -8.36 -26.43 5.90
C ASN A 18 -8.06 -25.52 7.12
N GLY A 19 -7.59 -24.29 6.88
CA GLY A 19 -7.47 -23.25 7.92
C GLY A 19 -6.39 -23.48 8.98
N LYS A 20 -5.36 -24.29 8.67
CA LYS A 20 -4.17 -24.40 9.53
C LYS A 20 -3.14 -23.37 9.07
N ASP A 21 -3.16 -22.23 9.74
CA ASP A 21 -2.24 -21.14 9.49
C ASP A 21 -0.81 -21.53 9.89
N VAL A 22 0.10 -21.51 8.92
CA VAL A 22 1.54 -21.58 9.18
C VAL A 22 2.07 -20.17 9.42
N LYS A 23 2.75 -19.96 10.53
CA LYS A 23 3.35 -18.66 10.88
C LYS A 23 4.76 -18.56 10.32
N TYR A 24 4.97 -17.59 9.45
CA TYR A 24 6.26 -17.21 8.89
C TYR A 24 6.72 -15.87 9.48
N LYS A 25 8.03 -15.67 9.66
CA LYS A 25 8.55 -14.32 9.91
C LYS A 25 8.68 -13.62 8.57
N ILE A 26 8.31 -12.33 8.51
CA ILE A 26 8.38 -11.55 7.26
C ILE A 26 9.81 -11.51 6.72
N VAL A 27 10.79 -11.37 7.60
CA VAL A 27 12.21 -11.32 7.24
C VAL A 27 12.76 -12.61 6.63
N ASP A 28 12.07 -13.74 6.85
CA ASP A 28 12.47 -15.03 6.26
C ASP A 28 11.85 -15.22 4.85
N ILE A 29 10.92 -14.33 4.44
CA ILE A 29 10.24 -14.38 3.15
C ILE A 29 10.98 -13.46 2.16
N LYS A 30 11.68 -14.05 1.19
CA LYS A 30 12.33 -13.27 0.11
C LYS A 30 11.31 -12.72 -0.89
N SER A 31 10.35 -13.56 -1.27
CA SER A 31 9.26 -13.20 -2.18
C SER A 31 8.07 -14.11 -1.92
N LEU A 32 6.86 -13.57 -2.07
CA LEU A 32 5.60 -14.29 -1.93
C LEU A 32 4.74 -14.05 -3.16
N GLU A 33 4.47 -15.09 -3.93
CA GLU A 33 3.53 -15.05 -5.06
C GLU A 33 2.11 -15.33 -4.57
N VAL A 34 1.16 -14.50 -4.99
CA VAL A 34 -0.22 -14.54 -4.53
C VAL A 34 -1.16 -14.38 -5.71
N ASP A 35 -2.05 -15.35 -5.87
CA ASP A 35 -3.13 -15.27 -6.85
C ASP A 35 -4.22 -14.31 -6.37
N ASN A 36 -4.62 -13.38 -7.24
CA ASN A 36 -5.78 -12.51 -7.05
C ASN A 36 -5.75 -11.65 -5.77
N ALA A 37 -4.56 -11.21 -5.35
CA ALA A 37 -4.35 -10.46 -4.10
C ALA A 37 -5.18 -9.16 -4.00
N LEU A 38 -5.50 -8.54 -5.15
CA LEU A 38 -6.28 -7.30 -5.23
C LEU A 38 -7.67 -7.48 -5.83
N GLN A 39 -8.13 -8.73 -5.96
CA GLN A 39 -9.42 -9.07 -6.57
C GLN A 39 -9.57 -8.61 -8.03
N ASP A 40 -8.45 -8.40 -8.72
CA ASP A 40 -8.36 -7.97 -10.13
C ASP A 40 -8.06 -9.12 -11.10
N GLY A 41 -8.08 -10.36 -10.60
CA GLY A 41 -7.76 -11.59 -11.33
C GLY A 41 -6.27 -11.80 -11.58
N LYS A 42 -5.39 -10.91 -11.09
CA LYS A 42 -3.96 -10.94 -11.41
C LYS A 42 -3.15 -11.61 -10.30
N LYS A 43 -2.06 -12.25 -10.72
CA LYS A 43 -1.00 -12.67 -9.81
C LYS A 43 -0.15 -11.47 -9.39
N ARG A 44 0.27 -11.45 -8.13
CA ARG A 44 1.18 -10.42 -7.59
C ARG A 44 2.34 -11.08 -6.87
N ILE A 45 3.51 -10.45 -6.98
CA ILE A 45 4.70 -10.83 -6.23
C ILE A 45 4.91 -9.77 -5.17
N PHE A 46 4.90 -10.20 -3.91
CA PHE A 46 5.24 -9.37 -2.77
C PHE A 46 6.70 -9.62 -2.41
N ILE A 47 7.48 -8.56 -2.30
CA ILE A 47 8.89 -8.61 -1.91
C ILE A 47 9.08 -7.98 -0.53
N LEU A 48 10.12 -8.43 0.18
CA LEU A 48 10.51 -7.85 1.45
C LEU A 48 11.07 -6.44 1.26
N ILE A 49 10.49 -5.49 1.98
CA ILE A 49 11.05 -4.16 2.22
C ILE A 49 11.50 -4.12 3.68
N ASP A 50 12.81 -4.00 3.91
CA ASP A 50 13.44 -4.05 5.24
C ASP A 50 14.37 -2.86 5.53
N ASP A 51 14.21 -1.75 4.79
CA ASP A 51 14.90 -0.48 5.01
C ASP A 51 14.88 -0.01 6.49
N ASP A 52 13.78 -0.26 7.19
CA ASP A 52 13.68 -0.14 8.65
C ASP A 52 13.59 -1.55 9.28
N PRO A 53 14.69 -2.06 9.87
CA PRO A 53 14.72 -3.36 10.52
C PRO A 53 13.71 -3.52 11.67
N LYS A 54 13.17 -2.41 12.21
CA LYS A 54 12.13 -2.46 13.25
C LYS A 54 10.76 -2.80 12.67
N PHE A 55 10.51 -2.44 11.41
CA PHE A 55 9.22 -2.56 10.73
C PHE A 55 9.38 -3.05 9.28
N PRO A 56 9.91 -4.26 9.07
CA PRO A 56 9.90 -4.85 7.73
C PRO A 56 8.46 -5.14 7.30
N PHE A 57 8.18 -5.02 6.00
CA PHE A 57 6.88 -5.32 5.42
C PHE A 57 7.05 -5.97 4.04
N LEU A 58 6.02 -6.63 3.53
CA LEU A 58 6.01 -7.01 2.11
C LEU A 58 5.17 -6.02 1.31
N ALA A 59 5.65 -5.67 0.13
CA ALA A 59 4.91 -4.84 -0.82
C ALA A 59 5.07 -5.38 -2.24
N THR A 60 4.11 -5.06 -3.10
CA THR A 60 4.23 -5.28 -4.54
C THR A 60 4.65 -3.97 -5.20
N GLU A 61 5.55 -4.06 -6.18
CA GLU A 61 5.83 -2.92 -7.07
C GLU A 61 4.56 -2.62 -7.88
N VAL A 62 4.17 -1.33 -7.91
CA VAL A 62 3.01 -0.83 -8.67
C VAL A 62 3.38 0.27 -9.65
N PHE A 63 4.59 0.81 -9.56
CA PHE A 63 5.10 1.84 -10.46
C PHE A 63 6.61 1.71 -10.63
N LYS A 64 7.10 1.85 -11.86
CA LYS A 64 8.53 1.88 -12.17
C LYS A 64 8.85 2.99 -13.17
N GLY A 65 9.37 4.10 -12.67
CA GLY A 65 9.91 5.20 -13.44
C GLY A 65 11.43 5.10 -13.60
N LYS A 66 12.05 6.17 -14.12
CA LYS A 66 13.51 6.26 -14.27
C LYS A 66 14.21 6.42 -12.90
N HIS A 67 13.63 7.25 -12.04
CA HIS A 67 14.14 7.60 -10.73
C HIS A 67 13.23 7.06 -9.62
N VAL A 68 11.94 6.91 -9.86
CA VAL A 68 10.97 6.57 -8.81
C VAL A 68 10.51 5.12 -8.96
N THR A 69 10.56 4.36 -7.87
CA THR A 69 9.85 3.07 -7.76
C THR A 69 8.73 3.21 -6.74
N GLY A 70 7.53 2.76 -7.10
CA GLY A 70 6.34 2.80 -6.25
C GLY A 70 5.94 1.43 -5.77
N TYR A 71 5.57 1.35 -4.50
CA TYR A 71 5.21 0.12 -3.82
C TYR A 71 3.84 0.25 -3.20
N MET A 72 3.10 -0.84 -3.22
CA MET A 72 1.82 -0.96 -2.54
C MET A 72 1.91 -2.07 -1.49
N GLU A 73 1.74 -1.68 -0.25
CA GLU A 73 1.60 -2.55 0.91
C GLU A 73 0.10 -2.80 1.15
N PRO A 74 -0.40 -4.02 0.94
CA PRO A 74 -1.79 -4.34 1.25
C PRO A 74 -1.98 -4.48 2.76
N PHE A 75 -3.04 -3.87 3.29
CA PHE A 75 -3.52 -4.04 4.65
C PHE A 75 -4.91 -4.70 4.59
N ALA A 76 -5.08 -5.86 5.21
CA ALA A 76 -6.41 -6.37 5.55
C ALA A 76 -6.35 -6.82 7.02
N PHE A 77 -7.02 -6.09 7.92
CA PHE A 77 -6.99 -6.26 9.38
C PHE A 77 -8.42 -6.20 9.95
N ASP A 78 -9.00 -7.35 10.34
CA ASP A 78 -10.15 -7.42 11.27
C ASP A 78 -9.77 -8.23 12.54
N ASN A 79 -10.47 -7.95 13.64
CA ASN A 79 -10.19 -8.37 15.01
C ASN A 79 -11.12 -9.52 15.46
N SER A 80 -10.61 -10.75 15.52
CA SER A 80 -11.28 -11.92 16.10
C SER A 80 -10.26 -12.97 16.56
N THR A 81 -10.69 -13.89 17.41
CA THR A 81 -9.83 -14.93 17.99
C THR A 81 -10.09 -16.33 17.41
N HIS A 82 -10.81 -16.43 16.29
CA HIS A 82 -11.27 -17.72 15.73
C HIS A 82 -11.07 -17.85 14.22
N SER A 83 -10.60 -19.03 13.80
CA SER A 83 -10.50 -19.46 12.40
C SER A 83 -11.91 -19.63 11.80
N ARG A 84 -12.24 -18.87 10.76
CA ARG A 84 -13.44 -19.10 9.93
C ARG A 84 -13.03 -19.33 8.48
N SER A 85 -13.61 -20.35 7.87
CA SER A 85 -13.45 -20.64 6.45
C SER A 85 -14.34 -19.72 5.61
N PHE A 86 -13.81 -18.57 5.20
CA PHE A 86 -14.25 -17.85 3.99
C PHE A 86 -13.26 -16.73 3.68
N THR A 87 -12.72 -16.73 2.45
CA THR A 87 -12.09 -15.59 1.73
C THR A 87 -11.41 -14.51 2.57
N GLY A 88 -10.08 -14.49 2.63
CA GLY A 88 -9.36 -13.24 2.83
C GLY A 88 -8.34 -13.21 3.95
N ILE A 89 -7.29 -12.45 3.63
CA ILE A 89 -6.09 -12.14 4.38
C ILE A 89 -6.40 -11.52 5.76
N TRP A 90 -5.78 -11.96 6.87
CA TRP A 90 -6.32 -11.63 8.22
C TRP A 90 -5.32 -11.41 9.38
N THR A 91 -5.37 -10.29 10.09
CA THR A 91 -4.32 -9.94 11.08
C THR A 91 -4.85 -9.17 12.29
N ASN A 92 -4.27 -9.47 13.44
CA ASN A 92 -4.83 -9.32 14.77
C ASN A 92 -4.51 -7.98 15.50
N ILE A 93 -4.31 -6.86 14.78
CA ILE A 93 -4.11 -5.54 15.42
C ILE A 93 -4.64 -4.39 14.53
N THR A 94 -5.48 -3.53 15.10
CA THR A 94 -5.90 -2.16 14.68
C THR A 94 -7.11 -1.95 13.74
N VAL A 95 -7.73 -0.77 13.94
CA VAL A 95 -9.08 -0.28 13.61
C VAL A 95 -9.31 0.09 12.12
N TYR A 96 -8.45 -0.38 11.21
CA TYR A 96 -8.45 0.03 9.80
C TYR A 96 -8.61 -1.21 8.91
N LEU A 97 -9.87 -1.58 8.68
CA LEU A 97 -10.27 -2.65 7.79
C LEU A 97 -9.94 -2.27 6.34
N ASP A 98 -9.42 -3.25 5.59
CA ASP A 98 -9.25 -3.22 4.14
C ASP A 98 -8.64 -1.91 3.60
N CYS A 99 -7.32 -1.75 3.67
CA CYS A 99 -6.65 -0.59 3.10
C CYS A 99 -5.36 -0.94 2.34
N ARG A 100 -4.83 0.01 1.57
CA ARG A 100 -3.61 -0.14 0.79
C ARG A 100 -2.76 1.08 1.08
N ALA A 101 -1.57 0.88 1.65
CA ALA A 101 -0.61 1.97 1.80
C ALA A 101 0.30 2.00 0.59
N TYR A 102 0.51 3.19 0.07
CA TYR A 102 1.39 3.44 -1.06
C TYR A 102 2.63 4.13 -0.55
N HIS A 103 3.76 3.59 -0.98
CA HIS A 103 5.10 4.05 -0.66
C HIS A 103 5.85 4.33 -1.96
N TYR A 104 6.83 5.21 -1.91
CA TYR A 104 7.77 5.41 -3.01
C TYR A 104 9.20 5.37 -2.52
N MET A 105 10.10 5.08 -3.43
CA MET A 105 11.53 5.22 -3.27
C MET A 105 12.06 6.01 -4.46
N VAL A 106 12.92 6.99 -4.20
CA VAL A 106 13.68 7.70 -5.24
C VAL A 106 15.08 7.11 -5.29
N ASP A 107 15.48 6.67 -6.48
CA ASP A 107 16.67 5.87 -6.75
C ASP A 107 16.80 4.71 -5.76
N SER A 108 17.96 4.50 -5.14
CA SER A 108 18.16 3.53 -4.05
C SER A 108 18.05 4.18 -2.66
N GLY A 109 17.17 5.17 -2.54
CA GLY A 109 16.90 5.93 -1.32
C GLY A 109 16.05 5.17 -0.31
N LYS A 110 15.40 5.92 0.59
CA LYS A 110 14.50 5.33 1.61
C LYS A 110 13.08 5.22 1.06
N HIS A 111 12.36 4.19 1.50
CA HIS A 111 10.92 4.12 1.33
C HIS A 111 10.19 5.22 2.11
N VAL A 112 9.26 5.89 1.43
CA VAL A 112 8.44 6.97 1.98
C VAL A 112 6.96 6.70 1.72
N TYR A 113 6.19 6.56 2.81
CA TYR A 113 4.73 6.49 2.75
C TYR A 113 4.13 7.82 2.26
N TYR A 114 3.24 7.76 1.26
CA TYR A 114 2.62 8.95 0.70
C TYR A 114 1.09 8.90 0.58
N TRP A 115 0.48 7.72 0.50
CA TRP A 115 -0.98 7.63 0.34
C TRP A 115 -1.57 6.38 0.98
N MET A 116 -2.84 6.45 1.36
CA MET A 116 -3.57 5.31 1.89
C MET A 116 -4.99 5.30 1.34
N LEU A 117 -5.32 4.22 0.67
CA LEU A 117 -6.63 3.92 0.09
C LEU A 117 -7.36 2.92 1.00
N PHE A 118 -8.63 3.12 1.29
CA PHE A 118 -9.47 2.14 1.99
C PHE A 118 -10.39 1.45 0.99
N GLU A 119 -10.83 0.21 1.21
CA GLU A 119 -11.88 -0.41 0.41
C GLU A 119 -13.27 0.09 0.86
N ASP A 120 -13.40 0.51 2.12
CA ASP A 120 -14.64 1.11 2.62
C ASP A 120 -14.89 2.48 1.96
N LYS A 121 -15.82 2.48 1.01
CA LYS A 121 -16.33 3.67 0.30
C LYS A 121 -16.80 4.77 1.25
N LYS A 122 -17.31 4.45 2.44
CA LYS A 122 -17.71 5.47 3.44
C LYS A 122 -16.51 6.19 4.03
N ILE A 123 -15.39 5.50 4.24
CA ILE A 123 -14.14 6.10 4.70
C ILE A 123 -13.54 6.95 3.59
N ASN A 124 -13.46 6.42 2.37
CA ASN A 124 -12.92 7.14 1.22
C ASN A 124 -13.77 8.35 0.84
N SER A 125 -15.11 8.28 0.87
CA SER A 125 -15.97 9.41 0.48
C SER A 125 -15.73 10.69 1.30
N LYS A 126 -15.24 10.57 2.53
CA LYS A 126 -14.81 11.74 3.34
C LYS A 126 -13.45 12.29 2.91
N ARG A 127 -12.60 11.45 2.31
CA ARG A 127 -11.25 11.76 1.84
C ARG A 127 -11.21 12.23 0.38
N GLU A 128 -12.05 11.65 -0.48
CA GLU A 128 -12.31 12.07 -1.86
C GLU A 128 -12.86 13.51 -1.91
N LYS A 129 -13.60 13.93 -0.86
CA LYS A 129 -14.14 15.29 -0.70
C LYS A 129 -13.17 16.28 -0.06
N TYR A 130 -11.85 16.03 -0.10
CA TYR A 130 -10.90 17.05 0.36
C TYR A 130 -10.98 18.30 -0.51
N SER A 131 -11.06 19.47 0.13
CA SER A 131 -10.84 20.73 -0.58
C SER A 131 -9.42 20.77 -1.13
N GLN A 132 -9.22 21.49 -2.24
CA GLN A 132 -7.91 21.58 -2.89
C GLN A 132 -6.82 22.06 -1.93
N LYS A 133 -7.14 23.04 -1.07
CA LYS A 133 -6.24 23.52 -0.01
C LYS A 133 -5.80 22.40 0.94
N LYS A 134 -6.72 21.51 1.34
CA LYS A 134 -6.43 20.40 2.25
C LYS A 134 -5.63 19.30 1.55
N LEU A 135 -5.95 19.01 0.29
CA LEU A 135 -5.20 18.06 -0.54
C LEU A 135 -3.74 18.51 -0.72
N LEU A 136 -3.53 19.74 -1.19
CA LEU A 136 -2.20 20.30 -1.41
C LEU A 136 -1.36 20.34 -0.12
N LYS A 137 -1.97 20.67 1.03
CA LYS A 137 -1.28 20.59 2.32
C LYS A 137 -0.76 19.18 2.62
N LYS A 138 -1.53 18.13 2.32
CA LYS A 138 -1.11 16.74 2.51
C LYS A 138 -0.01 16.33 1.55
N ILE A 139 -0.12 16.72 0.29
CA ILE A 139 0.90 16.40 -0.73
C ILE A 139 2.22 17.08 -0.37
N LYS A 140 2.21 18.35 0.04
CA LYS A 140 3.40 19.07 0.52
C LYS A 140 4.05 18.41 1.74
N ASP A 141 3.28 17.80 2.62
CA ASP A 141 3.81 17.04 3.76
C ASP A 141 4.48 15.73 3.31
N LYS A 142 3.83 14.98 2.42
CA LYS A 142 4.31 13.66 1.95
C LYS A 142 5.44 13.72 0.93
N PHE A 143 5.50 14.80 0.17
CA PHE A 143 6.52 15.10 -0.84
C PHE A 143 7.30 16.36 -0.46
N LYS A 144 7.61 16.55 0.82
CA LYS A 144 8.27 17.75 1.35
C LYS A 144 9.60 18.08 0.66
N ASP A 145 10.32 17.05 0.23
CA ASP A 145 11.62 17.18 -0.44
C ASP A 145 11.46 17.39 -1.96
N TYR A 146 10.22 17.29 -2.47
CA TYR A 146 9.86 17.37 -3.88
C TYR A 146 8.67 18.32 -4.11
N PRO A 147 8.85 19.64 -3.89
CA PRO A 147 7.77 20.63 -3.97
C PRO A 147 7.06 20.67 -5.34
N ALA A 148 7.77 20.32 -6.41
CA ALA A 148 7.24 20.23 -7.77
C ALA A 148 6.01 19.30 -7.88
N VAL A 149 5.91 18.28 -7.02
CA VAL A 149 4.74 17.39 -7.00
C VAL A 149 3.47 18.15 -6.63
N ALA A 150 3.54 19.00 -5.60
CA ALA A 150 2.39 19.80 -5.19
C ALA A 150 2.04 20.88 -6.21
N GLU A 151 3.05 21.50 -6.84
CA GLU A 151 2.87 22.52 -7.88
C GLU A 151 2.17 21.94 -9.12
N GLU A 152 2.59 20.76 -9.57
CA GLU A 152 1.99 20.12 -10.73
C GLU A 152 0.57 19.58 -10.43
N VAL A 153 0.32 19.10 -9.21
CA VAL A 153 -1.04 18.76 -8.75
C VAL A 153 -1.97 19.97 -8.76
N GLU A 154 -1.49 21.12 -8.29
CA GLU A 154 -2.24 22.38 -8.31
C GLU A 154 -2.51 22.84 -9.74
N LYS A 155 -1.48 22.85 -10.59
CA LYS A 155 -1.55 23.27 -12.00
C LYS A 155 -2.49 22.40 -12.83
N ARG A 156 -2.47 21.08 -12.63
CA ARG A 156 -3.37 20.14 -13.32
C ARG A 156 -4.78 20.13 -12.73
N GLY A 157 -4.99 20.74 -11.57
CA GLY A 157 -6.26 20.72 -10.86
C GLY A 157 -6.66 19.30 -10.41
N LEU A 158 -5.70 18.43 -10.11
CA LEU A 158 -6.00 17.05 -9.70
C LEU A 158 -6.78 17.07 -8.38
N THR A 159 -7.85 16.28 -8.33
CA THR A 159 -8.69 16.13 -7.14
C THR A 159 -8.23 14.97 -6.28
N ALA A 160 -8.69 14.94 -5.02
CA ALA A 160 -8.40 13.83 -4.14
C ALA A 160 -9.06 12.53 -4.61
N GLU A 161 -10.19 12.62 -5.31
CA GLU A 161 -10.89 11.48 -5.94
C GLU A 161 -10.03 10.85 -7.03
N GLN A 162 -9.51 11.64 -7.97
CA GLN A 162 -8.63 11.14 -9.03
C GLN A 162 -7.37 10.46 -8.46
N ILE A 163 -6.79 11.01 -7.39
CA ILE A 163 -5.65 10.41 -6.70
C ILE A 163 -6.05 9.15 -5.91
N HIS A 164 -7.30 9.03 -5.43
CA HIS A 164 -7.78 7.78 -4.82
C HIS A 164 -7.94 6.67 -5.86
N GLU A 165 -8.47 7.00 -7.04
CA GLU A 165 -8.65 6.06 -8.14
C GLU A 165 -7.30 5.54 -8.66
N ASP A 166 -6.32 6.43 -8.79
CA ASP A 166 -4.96 6.07 -9.17
C ASP A 166 -3.91 6.85 -8.36
N PRO A 167 -3.44 6.30 -7.23
CA PRO A 167 -2.39 6.92 -6.44
C PRO A 167 -1.03 7.00 -7.15
N THR A 168 -0.82 6.26 -8.25
CA THR A 168 0.46 6.24 -8.95
C THR A 168 0.69 7.50 -9.79
N ILE A 169 -0.36 8.28 -10.07
CA ILE A 169 -0.26 9.59 -10.74
C ILE A 169 0.71 10.56 -10.03
N LEU A 170 0.79 10.49 -8.69
CA LEU A 170 1.73 11.31 -7.92
C LEU A 170 3.18 10.89 -8.14
N LEU A 171 3.41 9.60 -8.39
CA LEU A 171 4.74 9.06 -8.68
C LEU A 171 5.19 9.37 -10.09
N GLU A 172 4.26 9.36 -11.06
CA GLU A 172 4.54 9.85 -12.41
C GLU A 172 4.97 11.32 -12.42
N ILE A 173 4.29 12.17 -11.63
CA ILE A 173 4.64 13.57 -11.48
C ILE A 173 6.03 13.70 -10.85
N LEU A 174 6.29 12.96 -9.77
CA LEU A 174 7.59 12.96 -9.12
C LEU A 174 8.71 12.53 -10.08
N ASP A 175 8.54 11.40 -10.77
CA ASP A 175 9.57 10.87 -11.68
C ASP A 175 9.91 11.86 -12.81
N LYS A 176 8.89 12.50 -13.40
CA LYS A 176 9.07 13.53 -14.43
C LYS A 176 9.76 14.78 -13.89
N SER A 177 9.54 15.14 -12.63
CA SER A 177 10.17 16.31 -12.02
C SER A 177 11.67 16.13 -11.72
N LEU A 178 12.17 14.90 -11.77
CA LEU A 178 13.57 14.53 -11.53
C LEU A 178 14.38 14.38 -12.83
N GLN A 179 13.76 14.58 -14.00
CA GLN A 179 14.41 14.51 -15.32
C GLN A 179 15.04 15.85 -15.72
#